data_AF-A0A0D6L274-F1
#
_entry.id   AF-A0A0D6L274-F1
#
_cell.length_a   1.000
_cell.length_b   1.000
_cell.length_c   1.000
_cell.angle_alpha   90.00
_cell.angle_beta   90.00
_cell.angle_gamma   90.00
#
_symmetry.space_group_name_H-M   'P 1'
#
loop_
_entity.id
_entity.type
_entity.pdbx_description
1 polymer ?
#
loop_
_entity_poly.entity_id
_entity_poly.type
_entity_poly.pdbx_seq_one_letter_code
_entity_poly.pdbx_strand_id
1 'polypeptide(L)'
;MLNNLESFSNTPSKQEFATTFRLVSKISFWVQLVLGLISGIAVLLAYFSRNITTQTNNAGIGFGIFLAIVGILLLCFRVYWAFRYRKLAQLLQTPNPQNHPKKEDVIQNLRIGFIVSLVGILIAFIASEETVAIILGKALAQPQGVAIYQPENVIRSLDVFVMLANVNLIGAHFFGGVTSLGLLYWVED
;
A
#
# COMPACT_ATOMS: atom_id res chain seq x y z
N MET A 1 19.53 24.98 38.42
CA MET A 1 19.39 23.88 37.44
C MET A 1 18.17 24.12 36.53
N LEU A 2 18.12 25.23 35.79
CA LEU A 2 16.95 25.60 34.96
C LEU A 2 17.33 26.26 33.61
N ASN A 3 18.49 25.94 33.02
CA ASN A 3 18.96 26.63 31.79
C ASN A 3 19.13 25.72 30.56
N ASN A 4 18.60 24.49 30.55
CA ASN A 4 18.86 23.52 29.45
C ASN A 4 17.61 23.04 28.69
N LEU A 5 16.48 23.75 28.75
CA LEU A 5 15.25 23.34 28.04
C LEU A 5 14.91 24.18 26.80
N GLU A 6 15.67 25.23 26.47
CA GLU A 6 15.39 26.11 25.32
C GLU A 6 16.19 25.74 24.05
N SER A 7 16.10 24.48 23.59
CA SER A 7 16.74 24.09 22.30
C SER A 7 15.90 23.16 21.42
N PHE A 8 14.60 23.02 21.68
CA PHE A 8 13.72 22.16 20.87
C PHE A 8 12.91 22.92 19.80
N SER A 9 13.33 24.11 19.39
CA SER A 9 12.70 24.82 18.26
C SER A 9 13.73 25.28 17.22
N ASN A 10 14.59 24.37 16.77
CA ASN A 10 15.19 24.57 15.46
C ASN A 10 14.14 24.19 14.43
N THR A 11 13.35 25.17 13.98
CA THR A 11 12.57 25.02 12.75
C THR A 11 13.51 24.48 11.67
N PRO A 12 13.27 23.26 11.17
CA PRO A 12 14.21 22.59 10.28
C PRO A 12 14.44 23.45 9.06
N SER A 13 15.70 23.54 8.64
CA SER A 13 16.03 24.37 7.48
C SER A 13 15.34 23.81 6.23
N LYS A 14 14.99 24.67 5.28
CA LYS A 14 14.39 24.24 4.00
C LYS A 14 15.23 23.17 3.28
N GLN A 15 16.55 23.15 3.50
CA GLN A 15 17.47 22.16 2.94
C GLN A 15 17.37 20.79 3.64
N GLU A 16 17.19 20.77 4.96
CA GLU A 16 16.94 19.54 5.73
C GLU A 16 15.61 18.92 5.31
N PHE A 17 14.57 19.76 5.16
CA PHE A 17 13.28 19.35 4.61
C PHE A 17 13.42 18.66 3.25
N ALA A 18 14.07 19.34 2.31
CA ALA A 18 14.21 18.82 0.96
C ALA A 18 15.03 17.51 0.89
N THR A 19 16.03 17.34 1.77
CA THR A 19 16.87 16.14 1.83
C THR A 19 16.10 14.93 2.35
N THR A 20 15.42 15.08 3.49
CA THR A 20 14.61 14.02 4.09
C THR A 20 13.40 13.70 3.21
N PHE A 21 12.74 14.72 2.64
CA PHE A 21 11.66 14.52 1.67
C PHE A 21 12.11 13.61 0.52
N ARG A 22 13.30 13.85 -0.04
CA ARG A 22 13.86 13.04 -1.12
C ARG A 22 14.16 11.60 -0.68
N LEU A 23 14.75 11.43 0.49
CA LEU A 23 15.12 10.11 1.03
C LEU A 23 13.89 9.25 1.30
N VAL A 24 12.95 9.76 2.10
CA VAL A 24 11.73 9.04 2.49
C VAL A 24 10.88 8.73 1.26
N SER A 25 10.74 9.67 0.33
CA SER A 25 10.01 9.43 -0.93
C SER A 25 10.67 8.36 -1.81
N LYS A 26 12.01 8.24 -1.78
CA LYS A 26 12.72 7.19 -2.53
C LYS A 26 12.51 5.82 -1.88
N ILE A 27 12.65 5.72 -0.57
CA ILE A 27 12.45 4.48 0.19
C ILE A 27 11.00 3.99 0.02
N SER A 28 10.03 4.87 0.27
CA SER A 28 8.60 4.59 0.15
C SER A 28 8.22 4.08 -1.24
N PHE A 29 8.78 4.69 -2.29
CA PHE A 29 8.58 4.24 -3.66
C PHE A 29 9.06 2.80 -3.88
N TRP A 30 10.26 2.44 -3.43
CA TRP A 30 10.79 1.10 -3.64
C TRP A 30 10.04 0.05 -2.82
N VAL A 31 9.66 0.37 -1.59
CA VAL A 31 8.83 -0.51 -0.76
C VAL A 31 7.48 -0.78 -1.44
N GLN A 32 6.80 0.28 -1.89
CA GLN A 32 5.55 0.16 -2.64
C GLN A 32 5.70 -0.65 -3.92
N LEU A 33 6.79 -0.43 -4.67
CA LEU A 33 7.04 -1.14 -5.92
C LEU A 33 7.27 -2.64 -5.70
N VAL A 34 8.08 -3.02 -4.70
CA VAL A 34 8.37 -4.42 -4.38
C VAL A 34 7.11 -5.13 -3.88
N LEU A 35 6.40 -4.54 -2.92
CA LEU A 35 5.15 -5.12 -2.38
C LEU A 35 4.07 -5.22 -3.46
N GLY A 36 3.96 -4.19 -4.31
CA GLY A 36 3.05 -4.19 -5.44
C GLY A 36 3.37 -5.27 -6.47
N LEU A 37 4.65 -5.49 -6.78
CA LEU A 37 5.08 -6.53 -7.70
C LEU A 37 4.76 -7.93 -7.15
N ILE A 38 5.06 -8.19 -5.88
CA ILE A 38 4.73 -9.48 -5.22
C ILE A 38 3.21 -9.71 -5.26
N SER A 39 2.43 -8.67 -4.94
CA SER A 39 0.96 -8.73 -4.97
C SER A 39 0.44 -9.02 -6.38
N GLY A 40 0.96 -8.32 -7.39
CA GLY A 40 0.58 -8.53 -8.79
C GLY A 40 0.86 -9.94 -9.27
N ILE A 41 2.05 -10.48 -8.99
CA ILE A 41 2.41 -11.86 -9.33
C ILE A 41 1.46 -12.85 -8.64
N ALA A 42 1.20 -12.67 -7.34
CA ALA A 42 0.31 -13.55 -6.58
C ALA A 42 -1.13 -13.53 -7.12
N VAL A 43 -1.68 -12.35 -7.45
CA VAL A 43 -3.02 -12.22 -8.07
C VAL A 43 -3.06 -12.86 -9.46
N LEU A 44 -2.03 -12.66 -10.28
CA LEU A 44 -1.95 -13.24 -11.62
C LEU A 44 -1.95 -14.78 -11.56
N LEU A 45 -1.13 -15.35 -10.68
CA LEU A 45 -1.08 -16.81 -10.47
C LEU A 45 -2.43 -17.35 -9.97
N ALA A 46 -3.05 -16.67 -9.00
CA ALA A 46 -4.36 -17.06 -8.49
C ALA A 46 -5.45 -16.98 -9.56
N TYR A 47 -5.49 -15.90 -10.34
CA TYR A 47 -6.46 -15.70 -11.41
C TYR A 47 -6.31 -16.76 -12.51
N PHE A 48 -5.10 -16.99 -13.02
CA PHE A 48 -4.86 -17.94 -14.10
C PHE A 48 -5.13 -19.39 -13.67
N SER A 49 -4.66 -19.78 -12.48
CA SER A 49 -4.88 -21.12 -11.93
C SER A 49 -6.37 -21.45 -11.79
N ARG A 50 -7.20 -20.49 -11.37
CA ARG A 50 -8.66 -20.67 -11.25
C ARG A 50 -9.37 -20.87 -12.58
N ASN A 51 -8.87 -20.26 -13.65
CA ASN A 51 -9.48 -20.39 -14.98
C ASN A 51 -9.13 -21.73 -15.66
N ILE A 52 -8.09 -22.43 -15.20
CA ILE A 52 -7.64 -23.71 -15.76
C ILE A 52 -8.24 -24.91 -15.01
N THR A 53 -8.52 -24.76 -13.72
CA THR A 53 -8.94 -25.88 -12.87
C THR A 53 -10.46 -26.09 -12.93
N THR A 54 -10.94 -27.33 -13.05
CA THR A 54 -12.37 -27.69 -13.09
C THR A 54 -13.05 -27.69 -11.70
N GLN A 55 -12.35 -27.30 -10.65
CA GLN A 55 -12.89 -27.24 -9.29
C GLN A 55 -13.95 -26.15 -9.12
N THR A 56 -14.85 -26.35 -8.15
CA THR A 56 -15.92 -25.44 -7.77
C THR A 56 -15.38 -24.03 -7.52
N ASN A 57 -15.91 -23.06 -8.26
CA ASN A 57 -15.52 -21.67 -8.14
C ASN A 57 -16.11 -21.06 -6.85
N ASN A 58 -15.26 -20.75 -5.86
CA ASN A 58 -15.69 -20.02 -4.67
C ASN A 58 -15.83 -18.52 -5.00
N ALA A 59 -17.08 -18.02 -5.00
CA ALA A 59 -17.40 -16.64 -5.35
C ALA A 59 -16.67 -15.62 -4.46
N GLY A 60 -16.50 -15.93 -3.18
CA GLY A 60 -15.84 -15.05 -2.22
C GLY A 60 -14.36 -14.83 -2.57
N ILE A 61 -13.57 -15.90 -2.76
CA ILE A 61 -12.18 -15.74 -3.24
C ILE A 61 -12.14 -14.94 -4.56
N GLY A 62 -13.20 -15.00 -5.38
CA GLY A 62 -13.32 -14.22 -6.62
C GLY A 62 -13.46 -12.72 -6.32
N PHE A 63 -14.28 -12.38 -5.34
CA PHE A 63 -14.41 -11.03 -4.81
C PHE A 63 -13.09 -10.54 -4.19
N GLY A 64 -12.39 -11.36 -3.42
CA GLY A 64 -11.05 -11.04 -2.90
C GLY A 64 -10.03 -10.72 -4.01
N ILE A 65 -10.03 -11.47 -5.12
CA ILE A 65 -9.21 -11.17 -6.30
C ILE A 65 -9.62 -9.85 -6.96
N PHE A 66 -10.92 -9.60 -7.12
CA PHE A 66 -11.42 -8.35 -7.68
C PHE A 66 -10.97 -7.14 -6.86
N LEU A 67 -11.12 -7.20 -5.53
CA LEU A 67 -10.65 -6.13 -4.65
C LEU A 67 -9.12 -5.97 -4.71
N ALA A 68 -8.37 -7.06 -4.82
CA ALA A 68 -6.92 -7.02 -5.00
C ALA A 68 -6.54 -6.25 -6.29
N ILE A 69 -7.24 -6.48 -7.40
CA ILE A 69 -7.02 -5.77 -8.67
C ILE A 69 -7.28 -4.27 -8.48
N VAL A 70 -8.38 -3.89 -7.82
CA VAL A 70 -8.67 -2.48 -7.49
C VAL A 70 -7.57 -1.88 -6.61
N GLY A 71 -7.11 -2.61 -5.59
CA GLY A 71 -6.01 -2.20 -4.72
C GLY A 71 -4.69 -2.01 -5.47
N ILE A 72 -4.39 -2.84 -6.47
CA ILE A 72 -3.23 -2.71 -7.36
C ILE A 72 -3.37 -1.46 -8.24
N LEU A 73 -4.54 -1.19 -8.82
CA LEU A 73 -4.75 0.02 -9.64
C LEU A 73 -4.55 1.29 -8.82
N LEU A 74 -5.05 1.32 -7.58
CA LEU A 74 -4.78 2.41 -6.64
C LEU A 74 -3.30 2.53 -6.31
N LEU A 75 -2.60 1.40 -6.14
CA LEU A 75 -1.16 1.40 -5.88
C LEU A 75 -0.37 1.92 -7.08
N CYS A 76 -0.73 1.54 -8.31
CA CYS A 76 -0.13 2.09 -9.53
C CYS A 76 -0.31 3.60 -9.60
N PHE A 77 -1.52 4.10 -9.32
CA PHE A 77 -1.76 5.54 -9.19
C PHE A 77 -0.88 6.16 -8.10
N ARG A 78 -0.79 5.52 -6.92
CA ARG A 78 -0.02 6.02 -5.79
C ARG A 78 1.47 6.10 -6.09
N VAL A 79 2.03 5.10 -6.77
CA VAL A 79 3.43 5.05 -7.23
C VAL A 79 3.67 6.13 -8.27
N TYR A 80 2.76 6.32 -9.24
CA TYR A 80 2.79 7.44 -10.18
C TYR A 80 2.79 8.79 -9.44
N TRP A 81 1.93 8.94 -8.44
CA TRP A 81 1.82 10.16 -7.64
C TRP A 81 3.09 10.47 -6.85
N ALA A 82 3.80 9.44 -6.37
CA ALA A 82 5.10 9.61 -5.70
C ALA A 82 6.18 10.23 -6.62
N PHE A 83 6.09 10.08 -7.95
CA PHE A 83 6.99 10.81 -8.86
C PHE A 83 6.73 12.32 -8.85
N ARG A 84 5.49 12.76 -8.64
CA ARG A 84 5.17 14.19 -8.50
C ARG A 84 5.84 14.78 -7.26
N TYR A 85 5.91 14.01 -6.17
CA TYR A 85 6.63 14.41 -4.96
C TYR A 85 8.10 14.67 -5.27
N ARG A 86 8.76 13.76 -6.00
CA ARG A 86 10.18 13.95 -6.40
C ARG A 86 10.39 15.22 -7.22
N LYS A 87 9.48 15.54 -8.14
CA LYS A 87 9.55 16.80 -8.91
C LYS A 87 9.42 18.04 -8.01
N LEU A 88 8.47 18.03 -7.10
CA LEU A 88 8.30 19.13 -6.12
C LEU A 88 9.56 19.31 -5.25
N ALA A 89 10.15 18.20 -4.79
CA ALA A 89 11.39 18.23 -4.03
C ALA A 89 12.58 18.81 -4.81
N GLN A 90 12.70 18.46 -6.10
CA GLN A 90 13.75 19.00 -6.97
C GLN A 90 13.58 20.51 -7.20
N LEU A 91 12.34 20.98 -7.40
CA LEU A 91 12.06 22.41 -7.57
C LEU A 91 12.41 23.21 -6.32
N LEU A 92 12.15 22.69 -5.13
CA LEU A 92 12.53 23.33 -3.85
C LEU A 92 14.06 23.43 -3.65
N GLN A 93 14.84 22.56 -4.31
CA GLN A 93 16.31 22.60 -4.27
C GLN A 93 16.92 23.51 -5.34
N THR A 94 16.09 24.12 -6.21
CA THR A 94 16.58 24.96 -7.29
C THR A 94 17.06 26.32 -6.75
N PRO A 95 18.21 26.87 -7.22
CA PRO A 95 18.74 28.14 -6.73
C PRO A 95 17.81 29.33 -6.94
N ASN A 96 16.96 29.29 -7.98
CA ASN A 96 16.02 30.35 -8.30
C ASN A 96 14.72 30.20 -7.49
N PRO A 97 14.41 31.12 -6.55
CA PRO A 97 13.21 31.06 -5.73
C PRO A 97 11.90 31.18 -6.51
N GLN A 98 11.93 31.76 -7.71
CA GLN A 98 10.73 31.88 -8.57
C GLN A 98 10.23 30.52 -9.08
N ASN A 99 11.08 29.49 -9.04
CA ASN A 99 10.71 28.13 -9.45
C ASN A 99 10.20 27.27 -8.29
N HIS A 100 10.17 27.80 -7.06
CA HIS A 100 9.73 27.03 -5.89
C HIS A 100 8.21 26.82 -5.95
N PRO A 101 7.72 25.59 -5.72
CA PRO A 101 6.29 25.32 -5.67
C PRO A 101 5.67 26.04 -4.47
N LYS A 102 4.40 26.44 -4.61
CA LYS A 102 3.66 27.04 -3.50
C LYS A 102 3.43 26.00 -2.41
N LYS A 103 3.38 26.46 -1.14
CA LYS A 103 3.14 25.57 0.02
C LYS A 103 1.81 24.83 -0.14
N GLU A 104 0.79 25.52 -0.63
CA GLU A 104 -0.55 24.98 -0.86
C GLU A 104 -0.54 23.84 -1.90
N ASP A 105 0.25 24.00 -2.97
CA ASP A 105 0.39 22.97 -4.00
C ASP A 105 1.05 21.70 -3.42
N VAL A 106 2.08 21.86 -2.58
CA VAL A 106 2.75 20.74 -1.91
C VAL A 106 1.77 20.02 -0.97
N ILE A 107 1.06 20.77 -0.12
CA ILE A 107 0.07 20.22 0.81
C ILE A 107 -1.03 19.46 0.05
N GLN A 108 -1.58 20.04 -1.01
CA GLN A 108 -2.64 19.40 -1.78
C GLN A 108 -2.17 18.09 -2.42
N ASN A 109 -0.96 18.07 -2.99
CA ASN A 109 -0.38 16.85 -3.55
C ASN A 109 -0.21 15.77 -2.48
N LEU A 110 0.31 16.12 -1.31
CA LEU A 110 0.48 15.16 -0.21
C LEU A 110 -0.86 14.64 0.33
N ARG A 111 -1.88 15.50 0.47
CA ARG A 111 -3.24 15.10 0.89
C ARG A 111 -3.87 14.11 -0.08
N ILE A 112 -3.73 14.32 -1.39
CA ILE A 112 -4.24 13.38 -2.39
C ILE A 112 -3.60 12.00 -2.23
N GLY A 113 -2.26 11.93 -2.12
CA GLY A 113 -1.59 10.64 -1.97
C GLY A 113 -1.88 9.97 -0.61
N PHE A 114 -2.11 10.76 0.45
CA PHE A 114 -2.56 10.23 1.74
C PHE A 114 -3.96 9.61 1.63
N ILE A 115 -4.93 10.32 1.05
CA ILE A 115 -6.30 9.82 0.87
C ILE A 115 -6.31 8.55 0.02
N VAL A 116 -5.58 8.51 -1.10
CA VAL A 116 -5.48 7.30 -1.92
C VAL A 116 -4.90 6.13 -1.12
N SER A 117 -3.85 6.37 -0.32
CA SER A 117 -3.29 5.33 0.54
C SER A 117 -4.32 4.82 1.56
N LEU A 118 -5.12 5.68 2.19
CA LEU A 118 -6.18 5.24 3.12
C LEU A 118 -7.25 4.38 2.43
N VAL A 119 -7.72 4.81 1.25
CA VAL A 119 -8.69 4.04 0.46
C VAL A 119 -8.09 2.69 0.05
N GLY A 120 -6.83 2.67 -0.36
CA GLY A 120 -6.10 1.45 -0.71
C GLY A 120 -5.96 0.48 0.47
N ILE A 121 -5.64 0.99 1.67
CA ILE A 121 -5.59 0.19 2.91
C ILE A 121 -6.96 -0.41 3.19
N LEU A 122 -8.03 0.40 3.15
CA LEU A 122 -9.38 -0.08 3.45
C LEU A 122 -9.82 -1.21 2.53
N ILE A 123 -9.61 -1.04 1.22
CA ILE A 123 -9.96 -2.06 0.21
C ILE A 123 -9.15 -3.34 0.43
N ALA A 124 -7.83 -3.21 0.62
CA ALA A 124 -6.96 -4.37 0.81
C ALA A 124 -7.24 -5.08 2.14
N PHE A 125 -7.62 -4.35 3.19
CA PHE A 125 -8.04 -4.89 4.48
C PHE A 125 -9.33 -5.71 4.34
N ILE A 126 -10.38 -5.15 3.73
CA ILE A 126 -11.63 -5.87 3.47
C ILE A 126 -11.38 -7.14 2.66
N ALA A 127 -10.55 -7.05 1.61
CA ALA A 127 -10.19 -8.20 0.78
C ALA A 127 -9.44 -9.28 1.58
N SER A 128 -8.57 -8.87 2.52
CA SER A 128 -7.83 -9.78 3.38
C SER A 128 -8.76 -10.50 4.35
N GLU A 129 -9.61 -9.76 5.08
CA GLU A 129 -10.58 -10.35 6.02
C GLU A 129 -11.53 -11.34 5.33
N GLU A 130 -12.01 -10.98 4.16
CA GLU A 130 -12.88 -11.84 3.35
C GLU A 130 -12.17 -13.15 2.96
N THR A 131 -10.93 -13.06 2.49
CA THR A 131 -10.14 -14.24 2.14
C THR A 131 -9.81 -15.08 3.38
N VAL A 132 -9.53 -14.46 4.53
CA VAL A 132 -9.23 -15.15 5.80
C VAL A 132 -10.46 -15.95 6.23
N ALA A 133 -11.64 -15.32 6.24
CA ALA A 133 -12.88 -15.94 6.66
C ALA A 133 -13.18 -17.20 5.83
N ILE A 134 -12.92 -17.16 4.52
CA ILE A 134 -13.12 -18.32 3.64
C ILE A 134 -12.11 -19.42 3.91
N ILE A 135 -10.82 -19.07 4.04
CA ILE A 135 -9.78 -20.06 4.35
C ILE A 135 -10.09 -20.73 5.70
N LEU A 136 -10.49 -19.95 6.71
CA LEU A 136 -10.89 -20.46 8.02
C LEU A 136 -12.13 -21.36 7.91
N GLY A 137 -13.16 -20.93 7.18
CA GLY A 137 -14.36 -21.75 6.94
C GLY A 137 -14.03 -23.10 6.32
N LYS A 138 -13.15 -23.11 5.32
CA LYS A 138 -12.63 -24.36 4.72
C LYS A 138 -11.87 -25.20 5.73
N ALA A 139 -10.96 -24.61 6.51
CA ALA A 139 -10.20 -25.31 7.52
C ALA A 139 -11.09 -25.99 8.57
N LEU A 140 -12.14 -25.30 9.03
CA LEU A 140 -13.09 -25.81 10.01
C LEU A 140 -14.02 -26.88 9.43
N ALA A 141 -14.31 -26.80 8.12
CA ALA A 141 -15.18 -27.74 7.42
C ALA A 141 -14.46 -29.02 6.97
N GLN A 142 -13.15 -29.19 7.22
CA GLN A 142 -12.43 -30.44 6.90
C GLN A 142 -12.45 -31.43 8.08
N PRO A 143 -13.19 -32.56 8.00
CA PRO A 143 -13.08 -33.63 8.98
C PRO A 143 -11.70 -34.30 8.86
N GLN A 144 -11.02 -34.54 10.00
CA GLN A 144 -9.73 -35.23 10.01
C GLN A 144 -9.87 -36.63 9.37
N GLY A 145 -9.15 -36.88 8.28
CA GLY A 145 -9.09 -38.19 7.60
C GLY A 145 -9.97 -38.36 6.35
N VAL A 146 -10.77 -37.36 5.94
CA VAL A 146 -11.79 -37.51 4.86
C VAL A 146 -11.55 -36.55 3.66
N ALA A 147 -10.42 -35.85 3.61
CA ALA A 147 -10.12 -34.82 2.59
C ALA A 147 -10.25 -35.29 1.11
N ILE A 148 -10.28 -36.61 0.86
CA ILE A 148 -10.47 -37.20 -0.48
C ILE A 148 -11.92 -37.09 -0.97
N TYR A 149 -12.92 -37.06 -0.07
CA TYR A 149 -14.34 -37.15 -0.43
C TYR A 149 -15.07 -35.80 -0.50
N GLN A 150 -14.44 -34.70 -0.05
CA GLN A 150 -15.02 -33.34 -0.05
C GLN A 150 -14.01 -32.31 -0.60
N PRO A 151 -13.69 -32.37 -1.91
CA PRO A 151 -12.66 -31.53 -2.52
C PRO A 151 -12.96 -30.02 -2.44
N GLU A 152 -14.22 -29.62 -2.28
CA GLU A 152 -14.66 -28.22 -2.13
C GLU A 152 -14.20 -27.57 -0.80
N ASN A 153 -13.98 -28.38 0.24
CA ASN A 153 -13.55 -27.93 1.57
C ASN A 153 -12.03 -27.87 1.69
N VAL A 154 -11.28 -28.24 0.64
CA VAL A 154 -9.82 -28.18 0.64
C VAL A 154 -9.34 -26.75 0.46
N ILE A 155 -8.48 -26.30 1.38
CA ILE A 155 -7.75 -25.04 1.23
C ILE A 155 -6.82 -25.17 0.04
N ARG A 156 -6.97 -24.27 -0.93
CA ARG A 156 -6.11 -24.27 -2.11
C ARG A 156 -4.93 -23.34 -1.87
N SER A 157 -3.75 -23.70 -2.35
CA SER A 157 -2.57 -22.82 -2.31
C SER A 157 -2.86 -21.45 -2.94
N LEU A 158 -3.74 -21.40 -3.95
CA LEU A 158 -4.16 -20.16 -4.60
C LEU A 158 -4.96 -19.22 -3.70
N ASP A 159 -5.74 -19.75 -2.74
CA ASP A 159 -6.48 -18.92 -1.79
C ASP A 159 -5.47 -18.18 -0.86
N VAL A 160 -4.35 -18.84 -0.54
CA VAL A 160 -3.23 -18.26 0.22
C VAL A 160 -2.45 -17.23 -0.62
N PHE A 161 -2.33 -17.41 -1.94
CA PHE A 161 -1.75 -16.37 -2.81
C PHE A 161 -2.62 -15.10 -2.84
N VAL A 162 -3.95 -15.24 -2.88
CA VAL A 162 -4.87 -14.07 -2.79
C VAL A 162 -4.68 -13.36 -1.44
N MET A 163 -4.57 -14.11 -0.34
CA MET A 163 -4.25 -13.57 0.98
C MET A 163 -2.94 -12.77 0.97
N LEU A 164 -1.86 -13.38 0.46
CA LEU A 164 -0.55 -12.77 0.38
C LEU A 164 -0.58 -11.45 -0.40
N ALA A 165 -1.30 -11.43 -1.52
CA ALA A 165 -1.46 -10.22 -2.31
C ALA A 165 -2.15 -9.10 -1.52
N ASN A 166 -3.26 -9.41 -0.87
CA ASN A 166 -4.03 -8.41 -0.14
C ASN A 166 -3.25 -7.86 1.08
N VAL A 167 -2.55 -8.71 1.83
CA VAL A 167 -1.70 -8.28 2.94
C VAL A 167 -0.54 -7.39 2.46
N ASN A 168 0.13 -7.75 1.35
CA ASN A 168 1.18 -6.92 0.78
C ASN A 168 0.64 -5.56 0.27
N LEU A 169 -0.58 -5.52 -0.26
CA LEU A 169 -1.25 -4.26 -0.63
C LEU A 169 -1.53 -3.37 0.58
N ILE A 170 -1.95 -3.93 1.72
CA ILE A 170 -2.07 -3.18 2.98
C ILE A 170 -0.73 -2.53 3.32
N GLY A 171 0.35 -3.31 3.33
CA GLY A 171 1.70 -2.81 3.60
C GLY A 171 2.12 -1.71 2.62
N ALA A 172 1.92 -1.92 1.32
CA ALA A 172 2.29 -0.95 0.30
C ALA A 172 1.58 0.39 0.50
N HIS A 173 0.25 0.36 0.68
CA HIS A 173 -0.53 1.57 0.90
C HIS A 173 -0.23 2.22 2.24
N PHE A 174 0.04 1.44 3.29
CA PHE A 174 0.47 1.94 4.60
C PHE A 174 1.76 2.76 4.50
N PHE A 175 2.82 2.23 3.88
CA PHE A 175 4.07 2.97 3.68
C PHE A 175 3.87 4.25 2.85
N GLY A 176 3.02 4.19 1.82
CA GLY A 176 2.64 5.36 1.04
C GLY A 176 1.89 6.42 1.85
N GLY A 177 1.02 5.98 2.76
CA GLY A 177 0.23 6.83 3.65
C GLY A 177 1.09 7.51 4.71
N VAL A 178 1.89 6.74 5.45
CA VAL A 178 2.83 7.26 6.46
C VAL A 178 3.80 8.26 5.85
N THR A 179 4.29 8.01 4.64
CA THR A 179 5.15 8.96 3.93
C THR A 179 4.42 10.28 3.65
N SER A 180 3.18 10.22 3.16
CA SER A 180 2.43 11.45 2.85
C SER A 180 2.07 12.22 4.12
N LEU A 181 1.67 11.51 5.17
CA LEU A 181 1.30 12.09 6.46
C LEU A 181 2.50 12.73 7.17
N GLY A 182 3.64 12.05 7.22
CA GLY A 182 4.85 12.58 7.82
C GLY A 182 5.37 13.84 7.10
N LEU A 183 5.26 13.86 5.77
CA LEU A 183 5.61 15.05 4.98
C LEU A 183 4.57 16.18 5.14
N LEU A 184 3.29 15.87 5.35
CA LEU A 184 2.26 16.88 5.63
C LEU A 184 2.52 17.58 6.96
N TYR A 185 2.69 16.79 8.02
CA TYR A 185 2.98 17.28 9.36
C TYR A 185 4.18 18.24 9.33
N TRP A 186 5.23 17.83 8.63
CA TRP A 186 6.46 18.60 8.58
C TRP A 186 6.42 19.86 7.69
N VAL A 187 5.49 19.94 6.72
CA VAL A 187 5.26 21.16 5.93
C VAL A 187 4.35 22.13 6.67
N GLU A 188 3.42 21.63 7.48
CA GLU A 188 2.45 22.45 8.20
C GLU A 188 3.09 23.19 9.39
N ASP A 189 4.08 22.57 10.06
CA ASP A 189 4.98 23.18 11.05
C ASP A 189 5.88 24.30 10.48
#